data_AF-A0A836Q6K6-F1
#
_entry.id   AF-A0A836Q6K6-F1
#
_cell.length_a   1.000
_cell.length_b   1.000
_cell.length_c   1.000
_cell.angle_alpha   90.00
_cell.angle_beta   90.00
_cell.angle_gamma   90.00
#
_symmetry.space_group_name_H-M   'P 1'
#
loop_
_entity.id
_entity.type
_entity.pdbx_description
1 polymer ?
#
loop_
_entity_poly.entity_id
_entity_poly.type
_entity_poly.pdbx_seq_one_letter_code
_entity_poly.pdbx_strand_id
1 'polypeptide(L)'
;MNVCKLSRFALAIPCALLFSSNAFAADSAVFTDLKTIQMNAAWVKQIKNVQKHGVEVFYPNFMPARFKLVNMKFGGYDKSHPDYSLIFQGKGKNSVTIESAYEGIGDGPDGYKKLKGYSKTFGSFGVDVFKPHTEGNDTNEFYYLSDWLESKKKTTADAKRFYNLYGTGITDKEAIAILESLSTLKK
;
A
#
# COMPACT_ATOMS: atom_id res chain seq x y z
N MET A 1 7.64 54.72 -62.94
CA MET A 1 6.32 54.11 -63.21
C MET A 1 6.52 52.61 -63.44
N ASN A 2 5.53 51.78 -63.03
CA ASN A 2 5.47 50.31 -63.10
C ASN A 2 6.32 49.57 -62.04
N VAL A 3 5.79 49.27 -60.86
CA VAL A 3 4.89 48.14 -60.49
C VAL A 3 5.55 46.77 -60.67
N CYS A 4 5.91 46.11 -59.56
CA CYS A 4 5.49 44.73 -59.35
C CYS A 4 5.41 44.38 -57.86
N LYS A 5 4.20 44.07 -57.43
CA LYS A 5 3.75 43.66 -56.10
C LYS A 5 3.71 42.12 -56.06
N LEU A 6 3.94 41.57 -54.85
CA LEU A 6 3.40 40.31 -54.32
C LEU A 6 3.72 38.97 -55.02
N SER A 7 4.35 38.08 -54.26
CA SER A 7 3.70 36.81 -53.88
C SER A 7 4.40 36.18 -52.68
N ARG A 8 3.77 36.28 -51.50
CA ARG A 8 4.11 35.49 -50.31
C ARG A 8 3.48 34.11 -50.48
N PHE A 9 4.28 33.07 -50.66
CA PHE A 9 3.82 31.70 -50.44
C PHE A 9 4.00 31.37 -48.95
N ALA A 10 2.91 31.48 -48.20
CA ALA A 10 2.84 30.91 -46.86
C ALA A 10 2.62 29.40 -47.01
N LEU A 11 3.68 28.61 -46.75
CA LEU A 11 3.53 27.17 -46.52
C LEU A 11 2.87 27.00 -45.14
N ALA A 12 1.57 26.74 -45.13
CA ALA A 12 0.88 26.25 -43.95
C ALA A 12 1.32 24.80 -43.72
N ILE A 13 2.22 24.58 -42.76
CA ILE A 13 2.50 23.26 -42.22
C ILE A 13 1.32 22.93 -41.31
N PRO A 14 0.48 21.91 -41.62
CA PRO A 14 -0.50 21.46 -40.65
C PRO A 14 0.28 20.79 -39.51
N CYS A 15 0.28 21.44 -38.35
CA CYS A 15 0.58 20.81 -37.06
C CYS A 15 -0.46 19.70 -36.85
N ALA A 16 -0.16 18.51 -37.38
CA ALA A 16 -0.79 17.28 -36.95
C ALA A 16 -0.33 17.03 -35.51
N LEU A 17 -1.04 17.65 -34.56
CA LEU A 17 -1.04 17.26 -33.16
C LEU A 17 -1.57 15.84 -33.10
N LEU A 18 -0.65 14.88 -33.23
CA LEU A 18 -0.86 13.51 -32.82
C LEU A 18 -1.05 13.52 -31.30
N PHE A 19 -2.28 13.75 -30.86
CA PHE A 19 -2.73 13.34 -29.54
C PHE A 19 -2.80 11.81 -29.53
N SER A 20 -1.64 11.17 -29.38
CA SER A 20 -1.57 9.77 -28.98
C SER A 20 -2.06 9.65 -27.54
N SER A 21 -3.39 9.55 -27.43
CA SER A 21 -4.17 8.87 -26.40
C SER A 21 -3.40 8.31 -25.19
N ASN A 22 -3.61 8.93 -24.02
CA ASN A 22 -3.27 8.46 -22.67
C ASN A 22 -4.05 7.19 -22.26
N ALA A 23 -3.99 6.12 -23.05
CA ALA A 23 -4.73 4.87 -22.77
C ALA A 23 -4.04 3.98 -21.72
N PHE A 24 -2.77 4.26 -21.34
CA PHE A 24 -2.02 3.41 -20.39
C PHE A 24 -2.18 3.79 -18.91
N ALA A 25 -2.79 4.92 -18.59
CA ALA A 25 -2.91 5.39 -17.21
C ALA A 25 -4.07 4.74 -16.42
N ALA A 26 -5.10 4.24 -17.10
CA ALA A 26 -6.30 3.71 -16.43
C ALA A 26 -6.05 2.34 -15.76
N ASP A 27 -5.20 1.49 -16.36
CA ASP A 27 -4.94 0.13 -15.86
C ASP A 27 -3.98 0.07 -14.66
N SER A 28 -3.44 1.22 -14.26
CA SER A 28 -2.41 1.35 -13.22
C SER A 28 -2.92 2.10 -11.97
N ALA A 29 -4.21 2.42 -11.90
CA ALA A 29 -4.79 3.13 -10.77
C ALA A 29 -5.65 2.22 -9.87
N VAL A 30 -5.48 2.34 -8.56
CA VAL A 30 -6.41 1.85 -7.54
C VAL A 30 -6.83 3.01 -6.64
N PHE A 31 -7.99 2.89 -5.99
CA PHE A 31 -8.60 3.98 -5.25
C PHE A 31 -8.84 3.58 -3.80
N THR A 32 -8.59 4.50 -2.87
CA THR A 32 -9.21 4.47 -1.54
C THR A 32 -10.35 5.49 -1.52
N ASP A 33 -11.01 5.64 -0.37
CA ASP A 33 -11.99 6.73 -0.21
C ASP A 33 -11.38 8.13 -0.27
N LEU A 34 -10.06 8.25 -0.07
CA LEU A 34 -9.39 9.55 0.07
C LEU A 34 -8.43 9.88 -1.07
N LYS A 35 -7.92 8.89 -1.81
CA LYS A 35 -6.93 9.16 -2.87
C LYS A 35 -6.93 8.11 -3.99
N THR A 36 -6.42 8.54 -5.13
CA THR A 36 -5.97 7.65 -6.21
C THR A 36 -4.52 7.25 -5.95
N ILE A 37 -4.22 5.97 -6.12
CA ILE A 37 -2.88 5.41 -5.95
C ILE A 37 -2.44 4.84 -7.29
N GLN A 38 -1.30 5.32 -7.77
CA GLN A 38 -0.66 4.80 -8.97
C GLN A 38 0.20 3.59 -8.57
N MET A 39 -0.08 2.46 -9.20
CA MET A 39 0.60 1.17 -9.02
C MET A 39 0.92 0.57 -10.37
N ASN A 40 1.85 -0.39 -10.44
CA ASN A 40 2.05 -1.09 -11.71
C ASN A 40 0.80 -1.91 -12.07
N ALA A 41 0.52 -2.07 -13.37
CA ALA A 41 -0.67 -2.79 -13.85
C ALA A 41 -0.72 -4.27 -13.40
N ALA A 42 0.42 -4.92 -13.20
CA ALA A 42 0.48 -6.30 -12.71
C ALA A 42 0.00 -6.42 -11.26
N TRP A 43 0.36 -5.48 -10.39
CA TRP A 43 -0.14 -5.38 -9.02
C TRP A 43 -1.63 -5.07 -9.00
N VAL A 44 -2.10 -4.14 -9.84
CA VAL A 44 -3.55 -3.87 -9.98
C VAL A 44 -4.30 -5.14 -10.38
N LYS A 45 -3.77 -5.92 -11.34
CA LYS A 45 -4.35 -7.20 -11.74
C LYS A 45 -4.40 -8.21 -10.60
N GLN A 46 -3.34 -8.30 -9.79
CA GLN A 46 -3.29 -9.20 -8.63
C GLN A 46 -4.25 -8.76 -7.51
N ILE A 47 -4.33 -7.47 -7.19
CA ILE A 47 -5.29 -6.90 -6.24
C ILE A 47 -6.72 -7.26 -6.67
N LYS A 48 -7.07 -6.98 -7.93
CA LYS A 48 -8.39 -7.32 -8.49
C LYS A 48 -8.67 -8.82 -8.41
N ASN A 49 -7.67 -9.67 -8.65
CA ASN A 49 -7.82 -11.11 -8.53
C ASN A 49 -8.15 -11.54 -7.09
N VAL A 50 -7.40 -11.05 -6.11
CA VAL A 50 -7.64 -11.33 -4.68
C VAL A 50 -9.00 -10.80 -4.22
N GLN A 51 -9.40 -9.61 -4.64
CA GLN A 51 -10.72 -9.04 -4.32
C GLN A 51 -11.90 -9.82 -4.92
N LYS A 52 -11.71 -10.59 -6.00
CA LYS A 52 -12.74 -11.50 -6.54
C LYS A 52 -13.03 -12.66 -5.61
N HIS A 53 -12.07 -13.06 -4.78
CA HIS A 53 -12.25 -14.03 -3.70
C HIS A 53 -12.86 -13.41 -2.43
N GLY A 54 -13.34 -12.16 -2.51
CA GLY A 54 -13.98 -11.47 -1.40
C GLY A 54 -13.02 -10.89 -0.36
N VAL A 55 -11.70 -11.08 -0.53
CA VAL A 55 -10.67 -10.51 0.34
C VAL A 55 -10.65 -8.99 0.22
N GLU A 56 -10.71 -8.31 1.37
CA GLU A 56 -10.48 -6.86 1.44
C GLU A 56 -8.98 -6.57 1.45
N VAL A 57 -8.54 -5.72 0.52
CA VAL A 57 -7.15 -5.26 0.48
C VAL A 57 -7.11 -3.87 1.08
N PHE A 58 -6.43 -3.73 2.22
CA PHE A 58 -6.20 -2.45 2.88
C PHE A 58 -4.91 -1.80 2.41
N TYR A 59 -4.98 -0.49 2.17
CA TYR A 59 -3.84 0.34 1.82
C TYR A 59 -3.80 1.58 2.72
N PRO A 60 -2.62 2.01 3.18
CA PRO A 60 -2.52 3.18 4.06
C PRO A 60 -2.71 4.50 3.28
N ASN A 61 -3.63 5.34 3.76
CA ASN A 61 -3.80 6.68 3.23
C ASN A 61 -2.63 7.61 3.60
N PHE A 62 -1.97 7.34 4.72
CA PHE A 62 -0.75 7.99 5.17
C PHE A 62 0.43 7.01 5.12
N MET A 63 1.50 7.39 4.45
CA MET A 63 2.79 6.72 4.51
C MET A 63 3.86 7.80 4.51
N PRO A 64 4.85 7.79 5.43
CA PRO A 64 5.88 8.82 5.41
C PRO A 64 6.57 8.85 4.05
N ALA A 65 6.79 10.05 3.50
CA ALA A 65 7.23 10.21 2.11
C ALA A 65 8.54 9.48 1.75
N ARG A 66 9.36 9.16 2.76
CA ARG A 66 10.60 8.40 2.66
C ARG A 66 10.39 6.91 2.37
N PHE A 67 9.19 6.38 2.56
CA PHE A 67 8.83 5.00 2.27
C PHE A 67 8.07 4.93 0.95
N LYS A 68 8.42 3.96 0.09
CA LYS A 68 7.75 3.70 -1.19
C LYS A 68 7.33 2.24 -1.25
N LEU A 69 6.15 1.97 -1.80
CA LEU A 69 5.73 0.61 -2.09
C LEU A 69 6.68 0.03 -3.15
N VAL A 70 7.43 -1.00 -2.78
CA VAL A 70 8.42 -1.64 -3.68
C VAL A 70 8.01 -3.06 -4.06
N ASN A 71 7.17 -3.70 -3.26
CA ASN A 71 6.74 -5.07 -3.54
C ASN A 71 5.34 -5.33 -2.98
N MET A 72 4.63 -6.21 -3.67
CA MET A 72 3.36 -6.79 -3.24
C MET A 72 3.45 -8.29 -3.39
N LYS A 73 3.31 -9.00 -2.26
CA LYS A 73 3.26 -10.46 -2.25
C LYS A 73 1.81 -10.88 -2.10
N PHE A 74 1.43 -11.90 -2.86
CA PHE A 74 0.15 -12.57 -2.76
C PHE A 74 0.44 -14.06 -2.66
N GLY A 75 -0.18 -14.74 -1.70
CA GLY A 75 0.15 -16.13 -1.40
C GLY A 75 -0.79 -16.72 -0.37
N GLY A 76 -0.25 -17.56 0.51
CA GLY A 76 -1.04 -18.29 1.50
C GLY A 76 -1.33 -19.73 1.07
N TYR A 77 -1.64 -20.56 2.06
CA TYR A 77 -1.94 -21.98 1.83
C TYR A 77 -3.31 -22.15 1.16
N ASP A 78 -4.29 -21.33 1.53
CA ASP A 78 -5.63 -21.36 0.95
C ASP A 78 -5.75 -20.37 -0.22
N LYS A 79 -5.86 -20.91 -1.43
CA LYS A 79 -6.07 -20.11 -2.66
C LYS A 79 -7.43 -19.42 -2.71
N SER A 80 -8.40 -19.87 -1.91
CA SER A 80 -9.72 -19.25 -1.81
C SER A 80 -9.70 -18.02 -0.90
N HIS A 81 -8.71 -17.91 -0.02
CA HIS A 81 -8.51 -16.79 0.90
C HIS A 81 -7.03 -16.38 0.90
N PRO A 82 -6.52 -15.84 -0.22
CA PRO A 82 -5.09 -15.57 -0.35
C PRO A 82 -4.61 -14.49 0.62
N ASP A 83 -3.47 -14.76 1.26
CA ASP A 83 -2.68 -13.82 2.04
C ASP A 83 -2.08 -12.76 1.13
N TYR A 84 -1.78 -11.60 1.70
CA TYR A 84 -1.02 -10.59 0.99
C TYR A 84 -0.12 -9.79 1.92
N SER A 85 0.96 -9.24 1.35
CA SER A 85 1.83 -8.29 2.04
C SER A 85 2.15 -7.12 1.13
N LEU A 86 1.95 -5.90 1.63
CA LEU A 86 2.37 -4.66 0.99
C LEU A 86 3.68 -4.20 1.62
N ILE A 87 4.78 -4.21 0.87
CA ILE A 87 6.12 -3.93 1.41
C ILE A 87 6.57 -2.55 0.93
N PHE A 88 6.76 -1.67 1.89
CA PHE A 88 7.25 -0.31 1.70
C PHE A 88 8.71 -0.21 2.16
N GLN A 89 9.60 0.24 1.28
CA GLN A 89 11.02 0.39 1.60
C GLN A 89 11.38 1.87 1.78
N GLY A 90 12.12 2.15 2.86
CA GLY A 90 12.75 3.42 3.15
C GLY A 90 14.24 3.42 2.80
N LYS A 91 14.99 4.41 3.30
CA LYS A 91 16.46 4.43 3.16
C LYS A 91 17.11 3.30 3.96
N GLY A 92 18.16 2.70 3.42
CA GLY A 92 18.90 1.62 4.08
C GLY A 92 18.04 0.35 4.22
N LYS A 93 18.09 -0.29 5.39
CA LYS A 93 17.34 -1.51 5.70
C LYS A 93 15.92 -1.26 6.22
N ASN A 94 15.48 0.00 6.29
CA ASN A 94 14.19 0.35 6.85
C ASN A 94 13.03 -0.11 5.96
N SER A 95 12.08 -0.88 6.52
CA SER A 95 10.90 -1.36 5.80
C SER A 95 9.66 -1.31 6.68
N VAL A 96 8.51 -1.06 6.06
CA VAL A 96 7.19 -1.22 6.67
C VAL A 96 6.38 -2.18 5.81
N THR A 97 5.79 -3.18 6.43
CA THR A 97 4.93 -4.18 5.80
C THR A 97 3.54 -4.08 6.38
N ILE A 98 2.53 -4.04 5.53
CA ILE A 98 1.14 -4.27 5.90
C ILE A 98 0.77 -5.66 5.41
N GLU A 99 0.45 -6.56 6.32
CA GLU A 99 0.15 -7.95 6.02
C GLU A 99 -1.33 -8.28 6.25
N SER A 100 -1.81 -9.26 5.51
CA SER A 100 -3.08 -9.92 5.74
C SER A 100 -2.90 -11.43 5.76
N ALA A 101 -3.45 -12.08 6.78
CA ALA A 101 -3.41 -13.52 6.98
C ALA A 101 -4.82 -14.11 7.15
N TYR A 102 -5.06 -15.27 6.54
CA TYR A 102 -6.20 -16.15 6.79
C TYR A 102 -5.72 -17.31 7.64
N GLU A 103 -6.09 -17.27 8.92
CA GLU A 103 -5.60 -18.21 9.93
C GLU A 103 -4.07 -18.13 10.11
N GLY A 104 -3.51 -18.81 11.13
CA GLY A 104 -2.06 -18.83 11.34
C GLY A 104 -1.45 -17.52 11.87
N ILE A 105 -2.12 -16.86 12.81
CA ILE A 105 -1.56 -15.71 13.53
C ILE A 105 -0.56 -16.16 14.59
N GLY A 106 0.62 -15.56 14.59
CA GLY A 106 1.63 -15.76 15.64
C GLY A 106 1.51 -14.73 16.75
N ASP A 107 2.14 -15.02 17.88
CA ASP A 107 2.31 -14.08 18.98
C ASP A 107 3.42 -13.07 18.66
N GLY A 108 3.24 -11.83 19.11
CA GLY A 108 4.28 -10.82 19.07
C GLY A 108 5.34 -11.06 20.14
N PRO A 109 6.58 -10.56 19.96
CA PRO A 109 7.58 -10.59 21.02
C PRO A 109 7.17 -9.67 22.18
N ASP A 110 7.75 -9.91 23.36
CA ASP A 110 7.60 -8.98 24.48
C ASP A 110 8.13 -7.58 24.09
N GLY A 111 7.22 -6.61 24.07
CA GLY A 111 7.51 -5.24 23.70
C GLY A 111 8.28 -4.48 24.78
N TYR A 112 9.19 -3.59 24.36
CA TYR A 112 9.77 -2.55 25.23
C TYR A 112 8.69 -1.58 25.74
N LYS A 113 7.71 -1.27 24.90
CA LYS A 113 6.49 -0.52 25.25
C LYS A 113 5.37 -0.86 24.29
N LYS A 114 4.13 -0.60 24.72
CA LYS A 114 2.93 -0.74 23.88
C LYS A 114 2.27 0.61 23.64
N LEU A 115 2.15 1.00 22.38
CA LEU A 115 1.38 2.16 21.93
C LEU A 115 -0.08 1.76 21.75
N LYS A 116 -0.99 2.74 21.81
CA LYS A 116 -2.42 2.55 21.57
C LYS A 116 -2.90 3.56 20.54
N GLY A 117 -3.79 3.13 19.65
CA GLY A 117 -4.41 3.99 18.63
C GLY A 117 -5.83 3.55 18.30
N TYR A 118 -6.48 4.30 17.41
CA TYR A 118 -7.84 3.99 16.96
C TYR A 118 -7.99 4.21 15.46
N SER A 119 -8.35 3.16 14.73
CA SER A 119 -8.69 3.26 13.31
C SER A 119 -10.20 3.24 13.13
N LYS A 120 -10.71 4.03 12.18
CA LYS A 120 -12.14 3.97 11.80
C LYS A 120 -12.54 2.57 11.30
N THR A 121 -11.59 1.89 10.66
CA THR A 121 -11.76 0.58 10.04
C THR A 121 -11.82 -0.55 11.08
N PHE A 122 -10.79 -0.67 11.92
CA PHE A 122 -10.60 -1.80 12.83
C PHE A 122 -10.95 -1.49 14.29
N GLY A 123 -11.21 -0.22 14.63
CA GLY A 123 -11.40 0.20 16.02
C GLY A 123 -10.07 0.40 16.75
N SER A 124 -10.10 0.21 18.07
CA SER A 124 -8.92 0.34 18.93
C SER A 124 -7.89 -0.74 18.61
N PHE A 125 -6.61 -0.37 18.65
CA PHE A 125 -5.50 -1.28 18.42
C PHE A 125 -4.29 -0.94 19.28
N GLY A 126 -3.42 -1.93 19.50
CA GLY A 126 -2.09 -1.76 20.07
C GLY A 126 -0.98 -1.89 19.05
N VAL A 127 0.17 -1.29 19.36
CA VAL A 127 1.43 -1.50 18.63
C VAL A 127 2.54 -1.74 19.64
N ASP A 128 3.12 -2.93 19.59
CA ASP A 128 4.29 -3.27 20.36
C ASP A 128 5.54 -2.70 19.70
N VAL A 129 6.31 -1.96 20.49
CA VAL A 129 7.60 -1.40 20.09
C VAL A 129 8.65 -2.23 20.78
N PHE A 130 9.55 -2.83 20.03
CA PHE A 130 10.56 -3.75 20.57
C PHE A 130 11.90 -3.58 19.87
N LYS A 131 12.93 -4.15 20.48
CA LYS A 131 14.23 -4.34 19.84
C LYS A 131 14.44 -5.85 19.74
N PRO A 132 14.57 -6.42 18.53
CA PRO A 132 14.89 -7.83 18.42
C PRO A 132 16.27 -8.04 19.05
N HIS A 133 16.33 -8.83 20.11
CA HIS A 133 17.58 -9.35 20.60
C HIS A 133 17.89 -10.61 19.80
N THR A 134 18.87 -10.51 18.91
CA THR A 134 19.47 -11.65 18.23
C THR A 134 20.94 -11.70 18.56
N GLU A 135 21.41 -12.85 19.02
CA GLU A 135 22.82 -13.11 19.27
C GLU A 135 23.63 -12.78 18.00
N GLY A 136 24.57 -11.84 18.10
CA GLY A 136 25.40 -11.39 16.98
C GLY A 136 24.81 -10.30 16.07
N ASN A 137 23.62 -9.76 16.36
CA ASN A 137 23.06 -8.64 15.60
C ASN A 137 22.21 -7.71 16.48
N ASP A 138 22.88 -6.91 17.32
CA ASP A 138 22.26 -5.81 18.06
C ASP A 138 22.04 -4.63 17.12
N THR A 139 20.94 -4.65 16.37
CA THR A 139 20.52 -3.45 15.67
C THR A 139 20.01 -2.44 16.71
N ASN A 140 20.49 -1.21 16.66
CA ASN A 140 19.95 -0.12 17.49
C ASN A 140 18.54 0.33 17.05
N GLU A 141 17.94 -0.36 16.09
CA GLU A 141 16.65 -0.02 15.49
C GLU A 141 15.50 -0.54 16.34
N PHE A 142 14.45 0.30 16.44
CA PHE A 142 13.18 -0.12 17.00
C PHE A 142 12.29 -0.70 15.91
N TYR A 143 11.63 -1.79 16.25
CA TYR A 143 10.63 -2.45 15.44
C TYR A 143 9.26 -2.21 16.03
N TYR A 144 8.29 -2.12 15.14
CA TYR A 144 6.89 -1.86 15.43
C TYR A 144 6.09 -3.04 14.89
N LEU A 145 5.33 -3.71 15.74
CA LEU A 145 4.40 -4.77 15.38
C LEU A 145 3.03 -4.43 15.95
N SER A 146 2.01 -4.30 15.11
CA SER A 146 0.64 -4.10 15.60
C SER A 146 0.05 -5.41 16.11
N ASP A 147 -0.98 -5.29 16.95
CA ASP A 147 -1.90 -6.39 17.17
C ASP A 147 -2.47 -6.88 15.82
N TRP A 148 -2.92 -8.14 15.79
CA TRP A 148 -3.69 -8.67 14.67
C TRP A 148 -5.10 -8.04 14.68
N LEU A 149 -5.35 -7.20 13.68
CA LEU A 149 -6.61 -6.47 13.50
C LEU A 149 -7.58 -7.31 12.68
N GLU A 150 -8.77 -7.60 13.19
CA GLU A 150 -9.79 -8.35 12.44
C GLU A 150 -10.68 -7.39 11.62
N SER A 151 -10.90 -7.68 10.32
CA SER A 151 -11.90 -6.90 9.57
C SER A 151 -13.30 -7.17 10.11
N LYS A 152 -14.08 -6.10 10.29
CA LYS A 152 -15.52 -6.21 10.64
C LYS A 152 -16.32 -6.91 9.55
N LYS A 153 -15.84 -6.88 8.31
CA LYS A 153 -16.50 -7.53 7.17
C LYS A 153 -15.95 -8.94 7.04
N LYS A 154 -16.84 -9.91 7.22
CA LYS A 154 -16.53 -11.31 6.99
C LYS A 154 -16.58 -11.64 5.51
N THR A 155 -15.58 -12.36 5.01
CA THR A 155 -15.52 -12.82 3.61
C THR A 155 -16.46 -14.01 3.38
N THR A 156 -16.56 -14.90 4.37
CA THR A 156 -17.52 -16.01 4.48
C THR A 156 -17.92 -16.17 5.95
N ALA A 157 -18.89 -17.03 6.28
CA ALA A 157 -19.37 -17.19 7.67
C ALA A 157 -18.24 -17.55 8.67
N ASP A 158 -17.27 -18.35 8.20
CA ASP A 158 -16.22 -18.94 9.01
C ASP A 158 -14.84 -18.30 8.79
N ALA A 159 -14.66 -17.54 7.69
CA ALA A 159 -13.37 -16.92 7.39
C ALA A 159 -13.11 -15.68 8.25
N LYS A 160 -12.20 -15.80 9.21
CA LYS A 160 -11.58 -14.65 9.89
C LYS A 160 -10.33 -14.22 9.14
N ARG A 161 -10.19 -12.90 8.98
CA ARG A 161 -9.02 -12.32 8.34
C ARG A 161 -8.42 -11.24 9.21
N PHE A 162 -7.13 -11.41 9.44
CA PHE A 162 -6.34 -10.56 10.30
C PHE A 162 -5.39 -9.71 9.46
N TYR A 163 -5.09 -8.53 9.97
CA TYR A 163 -4.16 -7.58 9.38
C TYR A 163 -3.20 -7.11 10.44
N ASN A 164 -1.95 -6.89 10.07
CA ASN A 164 -1.00 -6.25 10.97
C ASN A 164 -0.12 -5.24 10.22
N LEU A 165 0.60 -4.46 11.01
CA LEU A 165 1.76 -3.68 10.57
C LEU A 165 2.99 -4.29 11.21
N TYR A 166 4.04 -4.50 10.42
CA TYR A 166 5.38 -4.78 10.90
C TYR A 166 6.37 -3.82 10.25
N GLY A 167 7.22 -3.13 11.02
CA GLY A 167 8.23 -2.29 10.39
C GLY A 167 9.28 -1.67 11.30
N THR A 168 10.29 -1.07 10.66
CA THR A 168 11.41 -0.33 11.27
C THR A 168 11.64 0.98 10.50
N GLY A 169 12.38 1.91 11.09
CA GLY A 169 12.68 3.22 10.51
C GLY A 169 11.51 4.20 10.51
N ILE A 170 10.49 3.91 11.32
CA ILE A 170 9.34 4.76 11.61
C ILE A 170 9.38 5.20 13.08
N THR A 171 8.70 6.30 13.36
CA THR A 171 8.48 6.79 14.73
C THR A 171 7.17 6.26 15.29
N ASP A 172 6.99 6.35 16.61
CA ASP A 172 5.74 5.99 17.29
C ASP A 172 4.51 6.64 16.63
N LYS A 173 4.60 7.95 16.36
CA LYS A 173 3.50 8.70 15.73
C LYS A 173 3.21 8.20 14.33
N GLU A 174 4.23 7.83 13.56
CA GLU A 174 4.04 7.31 12.22
C GLU A 174 3.47 5.91 12.21
N ALA A 175 3.88 5.02 13.13
CA ALA A 175 3.30 3.69 13.28
C ALA A 175 1.79 3.76 13.56
N ILE A 176 1.39 4.63 14.49
CA ILE A 176 -0.03 4.91 14.76
C ILE A 176 -0.71 5.48 13.51
N ALA A 177 -0.18 6.57 12.92
CA ALA A 177 -0.81 7.24 11.78
C ALA A 177 -0.97 6.32 10.56
N ILE A 178 -0.03 5.39 10.31
CA ILE A 178 -0.16 4.42 9.22
C ILE A 178 -1.40 3.53 9.46
N LEU A 179 -1.53 2.95 10.65
CA LEU A 179 -2.66 2.07 11.02
C LEU A 179 -4.00 2.81 11.03
N GLU A 180 -4.04 4.03 11.58
CA GLU A 180 -5.25 4.86 11.58
C GLU A 180 -5.72 5.21 10.17
N SER A 181 -4.77 5.29 9.23
CA SER A 181 -5.03 5.64 7.84
C SER A 181 -5.39 4.46 6.93
N LEU A 182 -5.37 3.23 7.44
CA LEU A 182 -5.70 2.05 6.64
C LEU A 182 -7.13 2.12 6.11
N SER A 183 -7.27 2.01 4.80
CA SER A 183 -8.53 2.10 4.08
C SER A 183 -8.60 1.03 3.01
N THR A 184 -9.80 0.49 2.78
CA THR A 184 -10.03 -0.54 1.78
C THR A 184 -9.80 0.03 0.38
N LEU A 185 -9.07 -0.71 -0.45
CA LEU A 185 -9.00 -0.43 -1.87
C LEU A 185 -10.35 -0.76 -2.51
N LYS A 186 -10.87 0.17 -3.30
CA LYS A 186 -12.11 -0.01 -4.06
C LYS A 186 -11.93 -1.09 -5.14
N LYS A 187 -13.01 -1.81 -5.41
CA LYS A 187 -13.10 -2.81 -6.48
C LYS A 187 -13.20 -2.13 -7.84
#